data_AF-A0A9E5A0J9-F1
#
_entry.id   AF-A0A9E5A0J9-F1
#
_cell.length_a   1.000
_cell.length_b   1.000
_cell.length_c   1.000
_cell.angle_alpha   90.00
_cell.angle_beta   90.00
_cell.angle_gamma   90.00
#
_symmetry.space_group_name_H-M   'P 1'
#
loop_
_entity.id
_entity.type
_entity.pdbx_description
1 polymer ?
#
loop_
_entity_poly.entity_id
_entity_poly.type
_entity_poly.pdbx_seq_one_letter_code
_entity_poly.pdbx_strand_id
1 'polypeptide(L)'
;MPYLVCEKCKGYYVLQAGESLDNFGRCPCGGSLRYVKKLHKRYNQEKSASKLNICPECGKENINSSKICVFCGKILKLPNTSNICHKCGKENVKTSQVCVFCSNPLKSNYNKRIKWNLVGCGSLTLIIVILLFWILP
;
A
#
# COMPACT_ATOMS: atom_id res chain seq x y z
N MET A 1 16.65 12.82 -17.09
CA MET A 1 15.59 13.81 -16.91
C MET A 1 15.33 13.98 -15.43
N PRO A 2 15.49 15.19 -14.86
CA PRO A 2 15.18 15.47 -13.47
C PRO A 2 13.69 15.79 -13.27
N TYR A 3 13.27 15.82 -12.00
CA TYR A 3 11.86 15.94 -11.63
C TYR A 3 11.66 16.99 -10.53
N LEU A 4 10.48 17.63 -10.54
CA LEU A 4 9.96 18.39 -9.40
C LEU A 4 8.86 17.56 -8.75
N VAL A 5 8.94 17.34 -7.44
CA VAL A 5 7.97 16.53 -6.69
C VAL A 5 7.32 17.38 -5.62
N CYS A 6 5.98 17.41 -5.59
CA CYS A 6 5.25 18.11 -4.55
C CYS A 6 5.30 17.34 -3.22
N GLU A 7 5.67 18.02 -2.15
CA GLU A 7 5.73 17.40 -0.82
C GLU A 7 4.35 17.13 -0.23
N LYS A 8 3.33 17.88 -0.66
CA LYS A 8 1.95 17.77 -0.20
C LYS A 8 1.15 16.70 -0.96
N CYS A 9 0.96 16.86 -2.27
CA CYS A 9 0.13 15.93 -3.07
C CYS A 9 0.90 14.75 -3.67
N LYS A 10 2.24 14.74 -3.57
CA LYS A 10 3.12 13.73 -4.18
C LYS A 10 3.08 13.65 -5.71
N GLY A 11 2.41 14.59 -6.37
CA GLY A 11 2.50 14.77 -7.82
C GLY A 11 3.91 15.16 -8.26
N TYR A 12 4.25 14.87 -9.51
CA TYR A 12 5.55 15.22 -10.07
C TYR A 12 5.43 15.88 -11.45
N TYR A 13 6.40 16.72 -11.78
CA TYR A 13 6.60 17.31 -13.10
C TYR A 13 7.97 16.89 -13.64
N VAL A 14 8.04 16.55 -14.92
CA VAL A 14 9.29 16.17 -15.60
C VAL A 14 9.85 17.43 -16.26
N LEU A 15 11.04 17.84 -15.84
CA LEU A 15 11.71 19.00 -16.40
C LEU A 15 12.19 18.69 -17.82
N GLN A 16 11.84 19.55 -18.77
CA GLN A 16 12.33 19.50 -20.14
C GLN A 16 13.76 20.02 -20.23
N ALA A 17 14.43 19.70 -21.34
CA ALA A 17 15.80 20.16 -21.58
C ALA A 17 15.80 21.68 -21.77
N GLY A 18 16.55 22.39 -20.92
CA GLY A 18 16.66 23.86 -20.97
C GLY A 18 15.71 24.62 -20.05
N GLU A 19 14.81 23.95 -19.32
CA GLU A 19 14.00 24.61 -18.29
C GLU A 19 14.82 24.88 -17.02
N SER A 20 14.75 26.13 -16.51
CA SER A 20 15.35 26.50 -15.22
C SER A 20 14.41 26.18 -14.05
N LEU A 21 14.99 25.77 -12.92
CA LEU A 21 14.26 25.51 -11.67
C LEU A 21 13.62 26.77 -11.09
N ASP A 22 14.20 27.94 -11.36
CA ASP A 22 13.78 29.21 -10.77
C ASP A 22 12.41 29.68 -11.30
N ASN A 23 11.98 29.15 -12.44
CA ASN A 23 10.67 29.46 -13.04
C ASN A 23 9.51 28.69 -12.39
N PHE A 24 9.80 27.74 -11.50
CA PHE A 24 8.78 26.92 -10.85
C PHE A 24 8.47 27.44 -9.44
N GLY A 25 7.26 27.98 -9.28
CA GLY A 25 6.74 28.43 -7.98
C GLY A 25 6.26 27.26 -7.10
N ARG A 26 5.10 27.44 -6.46
CA ARG A 26 4.45 26.39 -5.67
C ARG A 26 3.62 25.47 -6.56
N CYS A 27 3.39 24.24 -6.09
CA CYS A 27 2.42 23.34 -6.71
C CYS A 27 1.02 23.98 -6.69
N PRO A 28 0.16 23.77 -7.71
CA PRO A 28 -1.22 24.25 -7.70
C PRO A 28 -2.04 23.86 -6.45
N CYS A 29 -1.66 22.78 -5.75
CA CYS A 29 -2.27 22.41 -4.46
C CYS A 29 -1.79 23.24 -3.25
N GLY A 30 -0.93 24.23 -3.48
CA GLY A 30 -0.26 25.07 -2.48
C GLY A 30 0.97 24.44 -1.83
N GLY A 31 1.39 23.24 -2.24
CA GLY A 31 2.54 22.55 -1.66
C GLY A 31 3.90 22.97 -2.25
N SER A 32 4.96 22.83 -1.45
CA SER A 32 6.34 23.06 -1.91
C SER A 32 6.79 21.99 -2.90
N LEU A 33 7.56 22.41 -3.91
CA LEU A 33 8.17 21.55 -4.90
C LEU A 33 9.62 21.23 -4.52
N ARG A 34 9.99 19.96 -4.58
CA ARG A 34 11.35 19.48 -4.31
C ARG A 34 11.99 18.96 -5.59
N TYR A 35 13.18 19.46 -5.91
CA TYR A 35 13.98 18.95 -7.02
C TYR A 35 14.57 17.58 -6.72
N VAL A 36 14.45 16.66 -7.68
CA VAL A 36 14.95 15.30 -7.57
C VAL A 36 15.61 14.88 -8.88
N LYS A 37 16.93 14.60 -8.83
CA LYS A 37 17.72 14.17 -10.01
C LYS A 37 17.26 12.82 -10.58
N LYS A 38 16.83 11.92 -9.70
CA LYS A 38 16.32 10.59 -10.03
C LYS A 38 15.19 10.28 -9.07
N LEU A 39 13.98 10.07 -9.57
CA LEU A 39 12.91 9.50 -8.74
C LEU A 39 13.39 8.11 -8.29
N HIS A 40 13.74 7.96 -7.00
CA HIS A 40 14.03 6.66 -6.42
C HIS A 40 12.79 5.80 -6.62
N LYS A 41 12.92 4.86 -7.53
CA LYS A 41 11.91 3.89 -7.81
C LYS A 41 11.82 2.90 -6.64
N ARG A 42 10.84 3.07 -5.74
CA ARG A 42 10.08 1.87 -5.27
C ARG A 42 9.46 1.12 -6.48
N TYR A 43 9.40 1.82 -7.61
CA TYR A 43 9.03 1.39 -8.95
C TYR A 43 10.01 0.42 -9.68
N ASN A 44 11.13 -0.01 -9.08
CA ASN A 44 12.11 -0.91 -9.73
C ASN A 44 12.32 -2.22 -8.96
N GLN A 45 11.47 -2.51 -7.96
CA GLN A 45 11.44 -3.82 -7.29
C GLN A 45 10.17 -4.63 -7.63
N GLU A 46 9.50 -4.31 -8.74
CA GLU A 46 8.44 -5.15 -9.33
C GLU A 46 8.70 -5.43 -10.82
N LYS A 47 9.97 -5.50 -11.23
CA LYS A 47 10.33 -6.18 -12.49
C LYS A 47 10.62 -7.65 -12.23
N SER A 48 9.69 -8.32 -11.57
CA SER A 48 9.48 -9.77 -11.69
C SER A 48 8.22 -9.93 -12.51
N ALA A 49 8.39 -9.93 -13.85
CA ALA A 49 7.38 -10.26 -14.86
C ALA A 49 5.94 -9.86 -14.46
N SER A 50 5.58 -8.59 -14.64
CA SER A 50 4.20 -8.11 -14.52
C SER A 50 3.34 -8.80 -15.57
N LYS A 51 2.90 -10.02 -15.27
CA LYS A 51 1.94 -10.75 -16.07
C LYS A 51 0.71 -9.82 -16.19
N LEU A 52 0.18 -9.62 -17.38
CA LEU A 52 -1.01 -8.78 -17.58
C LEU A 52 -2.27 -9.65 -17.36
N ASN A 53 -3.40 -9.06 -16.97
CA ASN A 53 -4.71 -9.72 -17.08
C ASN A 53 -5.57 -9.00 -18.11
N ILE A 54 -6.06 -9.77 -19.08
CA ILE A 54 -7.05 -9.30 -20.04
C ILE A 54 -8.41 -9.37 -19.36
N CYS A 55 -9.18 -8.28 -19.47
CA CYS A 55 -10.55 -8.28 -18.99
C CYS A 55 -11.40 -9.26 -19.81
N PRO A 56 -12.03 -10.28 -19.20
CA PRO A 56 -12.86 -11.24 -19.95
C PRO A 56 -14.11 -10.61 -20.56
N GLU A 57 -14.48 -9.41 -20.10
CA GLU A 57 -15.74 -8.75 -20.45
C GLU A 57 -15.58 -7.67 -21.51
N CYS A 58 -14.41 -7.03 -21.60
CA CYS A 58 -14.18 -5.96 -22.57
C CYS A 58 -12.88 -6.11 -23.37
N GLY A 59 -12.11 -7.17 -23.12
CA GLY A 59 -10.88 -7.48 -23.84
C GLY A 59 -9.69 -6.55 -23.54
N LYS A 60 -9.85 -5.52 -22.71
CA LYS A 60 -8.76 -4.57 -22.44
C LYS A 60 -7.76 -5.12 -21.43
N GLU A 61 -6.49 -4.81 -21.67
CA GLU A 61 -5.38 -5.23 -20.83
C GLU A 61 -5.30 -4.42 -19.53
N ASN A 62 -5.03 -5.11 -18.43
CA ASN A 62 -4.88 -4.54 -17.10
C ASN A 62 -3.62 -5.11 -16.44
N ILE A 63 -3.12 -4.42 -15.41
CA ILE A 63 -2.05 -4.94 -14.54
C ILE A 63 -2.58 -6.12 -13.73
N ASN A 64 -1.84 -7.21 -13.56
CA ASN A 64 -2.37 -8.41 -12.88
C ASN A 64 -2.83 -8.20 -11.43
N SER A 65 -2.35 -7.14 -10.78
CA SER A 65 -2.78 -6.75 -9.43
C SER A 65 -4.13 -6.02 -9.43
N SER A 66 -4.64 -5.59 -10.58
CA SER A 66 -5.95 -4.97 -10.72
C SER A 66 -7.05 -5.96 -10.36
N LYS A 67 -7.82 -5.59 -9.34
CA LYS A 67 -9.05 -6.30 -8.94
C LYS A 67 -10.24 -5.90 -9.81
N ILE A 68 -10.21 -4.72 -10.40
CA ILE A 68 -11.28 -4.11 -11.19
C ILE A 68 -10.69 -3.60 -12.51
N CYS A 69 -11.42 -3.76 -13.60
CA CYS A 69 -11.06 -3.24 -14.91
C CYS A 69 -11.19 -1.72 -14.92
N VAL A 70 -10.10 -1.02 -15.23
CA VAL A 70 -10.10 0.46 -15.27
C VAL A 70 -10.94 1.02 -16.42
N PHE A 71 -11.28 0.18 -17.39
CA PHE A 71 -12.00 0.61 -18.60
C PHE A 71 -13.50 0.32 -18.58
N CYS A 72 -13.94 -0.79 -17.98
CA CYS A 72 -15.35 -1.17 -17.93
C CYS A 72 -15.91 -1.33 -16.51
N GLY A 73 -15.08 -1.20 -15.47
CA GLY A 73 -15.50 -1.28 -14.08
C GLY A 73 -15.80 -2.69 -13.55
N LYS A 74 -15.69 -3.74 -14.37
CA LYS A 74 -15.95 -5.13 -13.95
C LYS A 74 -14.77 -5.74 -13.19
N ILE A 75 -15.05 -6.65 -12.27
CA ILE A 75 -14.05 -7.32 -11.42
C ILE A 75 -13.22 -8.31 -12.24
N LEU A 76 -11.89 -8.23 -12.19
CA LEU A 76 -10.96 -9.03 -12.99
C LEU A 76 -10.46 -10.30 -12.28
N LYS A 77 -10.37 -10.24 -10.95
CA LYS A 77 -10.03 -11.38 -10.10
C LYS A 77 -10.94 -11.33 -8.89
N LEU A 78 -11.76 -12.35 -8.70
CA LEU A 78 -12.42 -12.52 -7.43
C LEU A 78 -11.33 -12.71 -6.35
N PRO A 79 -11.40 -12.03 -5.20
CA PRO A 79 -10.59 -12.40 -4.05
C PRO A 79 -10.94 -13.86 -3.73
N ASN A 80 -10.00 -14.75 -4.06
CA ASN A 80 -10.30 -16.11 -4.45
C ASN A 80 -10.51 -17.00 -3.24
N THR A 81 -11.56 -16.73 -2.49
CA THR A 81 -12.02 -17.54 -1.37
C THR A 81 -13.23 -16.85 -0.79
N SER A 82 -14.42 -17.28 -1.17
CA SER A 82 -15.65 -16.76 -0.59
C SER A 82 -15.79 -17.17 0.88
N ASN A 83 -16.52 -16.36 1.64
CA ASN A 83 -17.01 -16.73 2.96
C ASN A 83 -18.50 -17.06 2.86
N ILE A 84 -18.82 -18.33 2.98
CA ILE A 84 -20.20 -18.79 3.04
C ILE A 84 -20.75 -18.42 4.42
N CYS A 85 -21.88 -17.74 4.46
CA CYS A 85 -22.53 -17.40 5.72
C CYS A 85 -23.02 -18.67 6.41
N HIS A 86 -22.53 -18.94 7.63
CA HIS A 86 -22.95 -20.10 8.43
C HIS A 86 -24.43 -20.09 8.82
N LYS A 87 -25.08 -18.92 8.81
CA LYS A 87 -26.50 -18.79 9.18
C LYS A 87 -27.46 -18.88 8.00
N CYS A 88 -27.13 -18.30 6.85
CA CYS A 88 -28.05 -18.27 5.69
C CYS A 88 -27.54 -19.00 4.44
N GLY A 89 -26.32 -19.56 4.47
CA GLY A 89 -25.73 -20.32 3.36
C GLY A 89 -25.32 -19.48 2.15
N LYS A 90 -25.61 -18.17 2.13
CA LYS A 90 -25.27 -17.32 0.99
C LYS A 90 -23.78 -17.02 0.93
N GLU A 91 -23.26 -16.98 -0.30
CA GLU A 91 -21.88 -16.65 -0.59
C GLU A 91 -21.63 -15.15 -0.41
N ASN A 92 -20.51 -14.79 0.23
CA ASN A 92 -20.08 -13.41 0.43
C ASN A 92 -18.64 -13.23 -0.05
N VAL A 93 -18.24 -11.97 -0.28
CA VAL A 93 -16.84 -11.63 -0.57
C VAL A 93 -16.00 -11.74 0.69
N LYS A 94 -14.78 -12.27 0.59
CA LYS A 94 -13.93 -12.56 1.76
C LYS A 94 -13.62 -11.40 2.69
N THR A 95 -13.66 -10.18 2.16
CA THR A 95 -13.46 -8.94 2.93
C THR A 95 -14.69 -8.56 3.75
N SER A 96 -15.85 -9.17 3.50
CA SER A 96 -17.06 -8.94 4.26
C SER A 96 -16.89 -9.45 5.68
N GLN A 97 -16.99 -8.53 6.64
CA GLN A 97 -17.07 -8.86 8.06
C GLN A 97 -18.47 -9.34 8.46
N VAL A 98 -19.47 -8.96 7.67
CA VAL A 98 -20.89 -9.20 7.92
C VAL A 98 -21.54 -9.71 6.63
N CYS A 99 -22.49 -10.64 6.76
CA CYS A 99 -23.26 -11.14 5.63
C CYS A 99 -24.18 -10.05 5.07
N VAL A 100 -24.06 -9.74 3.78
CA VAL A 100 -24.87 -8.68 3.13
C VAL A 100 -26.35 -9.05 2.97
N PHE A 101 -26.72 -10.30 3.24
CA PHE A 101 -28.08 -10.81 3.06
C PHE A 101 -28.85 -11.06 4.35
N CYS A 102 -28.15 -11.31 5.47
CA CYS A 102 -28.79 -11.63 6.75
C CYS A 102 -28.15 -10.92 7.95
N SER A 103 -27.15 -10.08 7.69
CA SER A 103 -26.45 -9.26 8.68
C SER A 103 -25.72 -10.03 9.79
N ASN A 104 -25.54 -11.34 9.68
CA ASN A 104 -24.78 -12.11 10.67
C ASN A 104 -23.28 -11.96 10.45
N PRO A 105 -22.47 -11.93 11.54
CA PRO A 105 -21.01 -11.88 11.43
C PRO A 105 -20.47 -13.07 10.65
N LEU A 106 -19.48 -12.81 9.79
CA LEU A 106 -18.75 -13.82 9.05
C LEU A 106 -17.42 -14.11 9.77
N LYS A 107 -17.00 -15.38 9.84
CA LYS A 107 -15.72 -15.77 10.47
C LYS A 107 -14.56 -15.16 9.66
N SER A 108 -13.96 -14.09 10.19
CA SER A 108 -12.84 -13.38 9.57
C SER A 108 -11.50 -13.96 10.03
N ASN A 109 -10.67 -14.41 9.09
CA ASN A 109 -9.23 -14.63 9.30
C ASN A 109 -8.46 -13.35 8.94
N TYR A 110 -8.76 -12.24 9.62
CA TYR A 110 -7.94 -11.03 9.51
C TYR A 110 -6.65 -11.25 10.31
N ASN A 111 -5.54 -11.43 9.60
CA ASN A 111 -4.22 -11.61 10.19
C ASN A 111 -3.85 -10.35 10.96
N LYS A 112 -4.04 -10.37 12.29
CA LYS A 112 -3.59 -9.34 13.21
C LYS A 112 -2.07 -9.32 13.10
N ARG A 113 -1.49 -8.39 12.32
CA ARG A 113 -0.05 -8.10 12.40
C ARG A 113 0.24 -7.65 13.82
N ILE A 114 0.61 -8.58 14.68
CA ILE A 114 1.15 -8.32 16.01
C ILE A 114 2.46 -7.57 15.75
N LYS A 115 2.47 -6.26 16.01
CA LYS A 115 3.70 -5.47 16.02
C LYS A 115 4.51 -5.93 17.24
N TRP A 116 5.55 -6.73 17.02
CA TRP A 116 6.48 -7.23 18.05
C TRP A 116 7.41 -6.16 18.64
N ASN A 117 7.01 -4.88 18.66
CA ASN A 117 7.88 -3.79 19.11
C ASN A 117 7.87 -3.58 20.64
N LEU A 118 7.21 -4.45 21.41
CA LEU A 118 7.08 -4.28 22.87
C LEU A 118 7.84 -5.31 23.72
N VAL A 119 8.56 -6.27 23.10
CA VAL A 119 9.32 -7.30 23.83
C VAL A 119 10.82 -6.95 23.94
N GLY A 120 11.30 -5.94 23.22
CA GLY A 120 12.74 -5.62 23.14
C GLY A 120 13.31 -4.63 24.16
N CYS A 121 12.48 -3.90 24.93
CA CYS A 121 12.99 -2.86 25.84
C CYS A 121 13.27 -3.37 27.27
N GLY A 122 12.55 -4.39 27.76
CA GLY A 122 12.69 -4.85 29.15
C GLY A 122 14.01 -5.59 29.44
N SER A 123 14.59 -6.25 28.43
CA SER A 123 15.85 -6.98 28.57
C SER A 123 17.07 -6.05 28.64
N LEU A 124 17.09 -4.97 27.87
CA LEU A 124 18.18 -4.00 27.89
C LEU A 124 18.22 -3.19 29.19
N THR A 125 17.07 -2.83 29.76
CA THR A 125 17.01 -2.13 31.05
C THR A 125 17.53 -2.99 32.20
N LEU A 126 17.23 -4.30 32.21
CA LEU A 126 17.73 -5.23 33.23
C LEU A 126 19.25 -5.39 33.16
N ILE A 127 19.83 -5.51 31.96
CA ILE A 127 21.28 -5.63 31.78
C ILE A 127 21.99 -4.36 32.25
N ILE A 128 21.45 -3.16 31.94
CA ILE A 128 22.04 -1.89 32.40
C ILE A 128 21.97 -1.75 33.93
N VAL A 129 20.85 -2.13 34.56
CA VAL A 129 20.74 -2.10 36.03
C VAL A 129 21.71 -3.06 36.70
N ILE A 130 21.88 -4.27 36.14
CA ILE A 130 22.87 -5.24 36.64
C ILE A 130 24.27 -4.67 36.51
N LEU A 131 24.65 -4.12 35.35
CA LEU A 131 25.99 -3.54 35.16
C LEU A 131 26.27 -2.36 36.10
N LEU A 132 25.27 -1.50 36.37
CA LEU A 132 25.42 -0.38 37.30
C LEU A 132 25.62 -0.84 38.75
N PHE A 133 25.02 -1.96 39.15
CA PHE A 133 25.15 -2.51 40.51
C PHE A 133 26.55 -3.05 40.82
N TRP A 134 27.34 -3.41 39.79
CA TRP A 134 28.72 -3.87 39.96
C TRP A 134 29.76 -2.74 39.81
N ILE A 135 29.35 -1.56 39.35
CA ILE A 135 30.24 -0.42 39.07
C ILE A 135 30.23 0.61 40.22
N LEU A 136 29.18 0.65 41.06
CA LEU A 136 29.21 1.44 42.29
C LEU A 136 29.74 0.61 43.46
N PRO A 137 30.82 1.04 44.13
CA PRO A 137 31.46 0.32 45.24
C PRO A 137 30.64 0.32 46.53
#